data_AF-A0A534A4G9-F1
#
_entry.id   AF-A0A534A4G9-F1
#
_cell.length_a   1.000
_cell.length_b   1.000
_cell.length_c   1.000
_cell.angle_alpha   90.00
_cell.angle_beta   90.00
_cell.angle_gamma   90.00
#
_symmetry.space_group_name_H-M   'P 1'
#
loop_
_entity.id
_entity.type
_entity.pdbx_description
1 polymer ?
#
loop_
_entity_poly.entity_id
_entity_poly.type
_entity_poly.pdbx_seq_one_letter_code
_entity_poly.pdbx_strand_id
1 'polypeptide(L)'
;MITGIRYCLLTLALALSACTTPAQKKSPPAVVQRSAAPAAPQVVNLTPFPVLLLTGDDAAGHYYSLVAKATFSIREDGALQLLGDGERVIDRDPDPSKEHDCESSGAAINQITTWFPYTGFLIEGGKLEEVKTSSGKKMPLRSLTDDGSGAMQYRGPQVRTPEYYYAPCVGVHHVSTGWRLDDYLPSNARIRIKPASGAPLDLTLPQPFVPFVLLRYVSGAMIPTPMRVVLVTVDLPQRRVVLQYQGTFATIPALRKVEFRGIFPGGKPASDETAERYEQRTQATLDDLAQCAPPRVLAIEPCANASRIPNLAIFGQSRF
;
A
#
# COMPACT_ATOMS: atom_id res chain seq x y z
N MET A 1 9.06 36.18 45.24
CA MET A 1 8.63 36.48 46.61
C MET A 1 7.79 37.75 46.58
N ILE A 2 6.75 37.81 47.42
CA ILE A 2 5.87 38.97 47.71
C ILE A 2 4.78 39.19 46.63
N THR A 3 3.64 38.50 46.71
CA THR A 3 2.37 38.82 47.44
C THR A 3 1.53 39.92 46.79
N GLY A 4 0.31 39.58 46.40
CA GLY A 4 -0.72 40.53 45.99
C GLY A 4 -1.42 41.24 47.15
N ILE A 5 -2.43 42.05 46.82
CA ILE A 5 -3.70 42.23 47.55
C ILE A 5 -4.65 43.09 46.69
N ARG A 6 -5.94 42.74 46.78
CA ARG A 6 -7.13 43.27 46.11
C ARG A 6 -7.72 44.50 46.83
N TYR A 7 -8.78 45.04 46.20
CA TYR A 7 -9.91 45.84 46.72
C TYR A 7 -9.77 47.36 46.64
N CYS A 8 -10.82 48.17 46.46
CA CYS A 8 -12.13 48.07 45.79
C CYS A 8 -12.76 49.47 45.93
N LEU A 9 -13.67 49.81 45.02
CA LEU A 9 -14.75 50.81 45.15
C LEU A 9 -14.39 52.28 45.40
N LEU A 10 -14.67 53.12 44.40
CA LEU A 10 -15.56 54.26 44.65
C LEU A 10 -16.41 54.58 43.41
N THR A 11 -17.71 54.45 43.63
CA THR A 11 -18.84 54.81 42.78
C THR A 11 -18.93 56.33 42.59
N LEU A 12 -19.15 56.79 41.36
CA LEU A 12 -19.96 57.98 41.10
C LEU A 12 -20.74 57.78 39.80
N ALA A 13 -22.06 57.89 39.90
CA ALA A 13 -23.01 57.67 38.82
C ALA A 13 -23.49 59.02 38.24
N LEU A 14 -23.95 58.93 36.99
CA LEU A 14 -24.86 59.83 36.25
C LEU A 14 -24.32 61.15 35.70
N ALA A 15 -24.13 61.17 34.38
CA ALA A 15 -24.86 62.10 33.52
C ALA A 15 -25.10 61.45 32.15
N LEU A 16 -26.38 61.43 31.76
CA LEU A 16 -26.90 60.88 30.52
C LEU A 16 -26.41 61.66 29.30
N SER A 17 -25.99 60.95 28.26
CA SER A 17 -26.13 61.42 26.88
C SER A 17 -26.40 60.22 25.98
N ALA A 18 -27.61 60.24 25.42
CA ALA A 18 -28.15 59.25 24.54
C ALA A 18 -27.39 59.25 23.21
N CYS A 19 -26.62 58.19 22.97
CA CYS A 19 -26.31 57.74 21.61
C CYS A 19 -27.05 56.41 21.42
N THR A 20 -28.10 56.45 20.60
CA THR A 20 -28.85 55.29 20.13
C THR A 20 -27.93 54.37 19.33
N THR A 21 -27.44 53.30 19.96
CA THR A 21 -26.78 52.19 19.27
C THR A 21 -27.83 51.35 18.55
N PRO A 22 -27.65 51.00 17.27
CA PRO A 22 -28.58 50.10 16.59
C PRO A 22 -28.52 48.73 17.28
N ALA A 23 -29.69 48.14 17.55
CA ALA A 23 -29.80 46.80 18.08
C ALA A 23 -29.06 45.82 17.14
N GLN A 24 -27.89 45.34 17.56
CA GLN A 24 -27.24 44.19 16.93
C GLN A 24 -28.18 42.99 17.11
N LYS A 25 -28.85 42.58 16.02
CA LYS A 25 -29.40 41.23 15.90
C LYS A 25 -28.24 40.26 16.17
N LYS A 26 -28.28 39.59 17.32
CA LYS A 26 -27.44 38.41 17.58
C LYS A 26 -27.80 37.38 16.51
N SER A 27 -26.97 37.27 15.47
CA SER A 27 -26.97 36.12 14.59
C SER A 27 -26.81 34.87 15.46
N PRO A 28 -27.61 33.82 15.27
CA PRO A 28 -27.36 32.53 15.92
C PRO A 28 -25.91 32.12 15.62
N PRO A 29 -25.19 31.49 16.57
CA PRO A 29 -23.86 30.97 16.28
C PRO A 29 -23.97 30.09 15.04
N ALA A 30 -23.10 30.36 14.06
CA ALA A 30 -23.00 29.54 12.87
C ALA A 30 -22.83 28.09 13.33
N VAL A 31 -23.82 27.25 13.03
CA VAL A 31 -23.66 25.81 13.14
C VAL A 31 -22.54 25.50 12.17
N VAL A 32 -21.35 25.22 12.70
CA VAL A 32 -20.29 24.57 11.94
C VAL A 32 -20.88 23.23 11.56
N GLN A 33 -21.51 23.15 10.39
CA GLN A 33 -21.83 21.88 9.77
C GLN A 33 -20.48 21.20 9.61
N ARG A 34 -20.18 20.27 10.53
CA ARG A 34 -19.17 19.24 10.27
C ARG A 34 -19.63 18.62 8.96
N SER A 35 -18.92 18.94 7.88
CA SER A 35 -19.06 18.26 6.59
C SER A 35 -19.08 16.77 6.92
N ALA A 36 -20.14 16.08 6.52
CA ALA A 36 -20.22 14.64 6.73
C ALA A 36 -18.92 14.01 6.20
N ALA A 37 -18.34 13.10 6.96
CA ALA A 37 -17.16 12.37 6.50
C ALA A 37 -17.45 11.82 5.09
N PRO A 38 -16.53 11.97 4.12
CA PRO A 38 -16.76 11.46 2.77
C PRO A 38 -17.14 9.98 2.85
N ALA A 39 -18.19 9.58 2.12
CA ALA A 39 -18.56 8.17 2.02
C ALA A 39 -17.36 7.36 1.51
N ALA A 40 -17.16 6.16 2.05
CA ALA A 40 -16.10 5.27 1.59
C ALA A 40 -16.25 4.98 0.09
N PRO A 41 -15.15 4.89 -0.68
CA PRO A 41 -15.23 4.63 -2.11
C PRO A 41 -15.76 3.22 -2.37
N GLN A 42 -16.47 3.04 -3.48
CA GLN A 42 -16.78 1.70 -3.96
C GLN A 42 -15.48 0.98 -4.36
N VAL A 43 -15.25 -0.22 -3.84
CA VAL A 43 -14.14 -1.08 -4.28
C VAL A 43 -14.64 -2.04 -5.35
N VAL A 44 -13.96 -2.09 -6.49
CA VAL A 44 -14.24 -3.03 -7.57
C VAL A 44 -12.98 -3.80 -7.89
N ASN A 45 -13.02 -5.12 -7.73
CA ASN A 45 -11.92 -6.01 -8.08
C ASN A 45 -12.12 -6.58 -9.49
N LEU A 46 -11.25 -6.21 -10.42
CA LEU A 46 -11.23 -6.69 -11.82
C LEU A 46 -10.07 -7.66 -12.06
N THR A 47 -9.58 -8.30 -11.01
CA THR A 47 -8.48 -9.27 -11.02
C THR A 47 -8.92 -10.57 -10.33
N PRO A 48 -8.20 -11.69 -10.52
CA PRO A 48 -8.49 -12.91 -9.77
C PRO A 48 -7.96 -12.87 -8.32
N PHE A 49 -7.24 -11.82 -7.91
CA PHE A 49 -6.55 -11.81 -6.62
C PHE A 49 -7.46 -11.34 -5.49
N PRO A 50 -7.39 -11.95 -4.30
CA PRO A 50 -8.10 -11.44 -3.14
C PRO A 50 -7.55 -10.07 -2.74
N VAL A 51 -8.45 -9.19 -2.29
CA VAL A 51 -8.12 -7.82 -1.86
C VAL A 51 -8.77 -7.45 -0.53
N LEU A 52 -8.11 -6.54 0.18
CA LEU A 52 -8.58 -5.94 1.41
C LEU A 52 -8.35 -4.42 1.33
N LEU A 53 -9.39 -3.63 1.56
CA LEU A 53 -9.26 -2.18 1.71
C LEU A 53 -9.20 -1.82 3.19
N LEU A 54 -8.12 -1.16 3.57
CA LEU A 54 -7.86 -0.66 4.91
C LEU A 54 -7.86 0.87 4.92
N THR A 55 -7.94 1.43 6.12
CA THR A 55 -7.79 2.87 6.37
C THR A 55 -6.63 3.07 7.33
N GLY A 56 -5.70 3.96 6.98
CA GLY A 56 -4.58 4.36 7.83
C GLY A 56 -4.67 5.85 8.20
N ASP A 57 -4.04 6.19 9.31
CA ASP A 57 -3.90 7.56 9.82
C ASP A 57 -2.51 7.71 10.43
N ASP A 58 -1.65 8.48 9.77
CA ASP A 58 -0.28 8.73 10.21
C ASP A 58 0.17 10.15 9.79
N ALA A 59 1.49 10.40 9.76
CA ALA A 59 2.04 11.69 9.34
C ALA A 59 1.68 12.10 7.89
N ALA A 60 1.25 11.15 7.04
CA ALA A 60 0.73 11.40 5.70
C ALA A 60 -0.74 11.86 5.70
N GLY A 61 -1.42 11.82 6.86
CA GLY A 61 -2.84 12.09 7.05
C GLY A 61 -3.69 10.82 6.91
N HIS A 62 -4.99 11.01 6.65
CA HIS A 62 -5.91 9.89 6.46
C HIS A 62 -5.83 9.34 5.03
N TYR A 63 -5.52 8.04 4.89
CA TYR A 63 -5.39 7.37 3.60
C TYR A 63 -6.08 6.01 3.60
N TYR A 64 -6.34 5.52 2.39
CA TYR A 64 -6.71 4.15 2.13
C TYR A 64 -5.47 3.33 1.76
N SER A 65 -5.47 2.05 2.13
CA SER A 65 -4.49 1.07 1.67
C SER A 65 -5.22 -0.12 1.07
N LEU A 66 -5.07 -0.34 -0.23
CA LEU A 66 -5.55 -1.54 -0.87
C LEU A 66 -4.45 -2.60 -0.82
N VAL A 67 -4.71 -3.70 -0.13
CA VAL A 67 -3.83 -4.88 -0.05
C VAL A 67 -4.32 -5.93 -1.03
N ALA A 68 -3.40 -6.59 -1.73
CA ALA A 68 -3.71 -7.71 -2.63
C ALA A 68 -2.65 -8.81 -2.50
N LYS A 69 -3.02 -10.08 -2.77
CA LYS A 69 -2.06 -11.20 -2.75
C LYS A 69 -2.09 -11.97 -4.06
N ALA A 70 -0.92 -12.23 -4.62
CA ALA A 70 -0.75 -13.12 -5.77
C ALA A 70 0.11 -14.31 -5.36
N THR A 71 -0.34 -15.51 -5.68
CA THR A 71 0.35 -16.76 -5.31
C THR A 71 0.83 -17.46 -6.57
N PHE A 72 2.04 -18.01 -6.50
CA PHE A 72 2.71 -18.66 -7.61
C PHE A 72 3.27 -20.01 -7.17
N SER A 73 3.31 -20.96 -8.09
CA SER A 73 4.17 -22.13 -7.98
C SER A 73 5.55 -21.83 -8.58
N ILE A 74 6.57 -22.52 -8.07
CA ILE A 74 7.95 -22.43 -8.52
C ILE A 74 8.23 -23.58 -9.48
N ARG A 75 8.47 -23.28 -10.76
CA ARG A 75 8.89 -24.28 -11.75
C ARG A 75 10.33 -24.72 -11.53
N GLU A 76 10.74 -25.84 -12.12
CA GLU A 76 12.09 -26.41 -11.93
C GLU A 76 13.21 -25.44 -12.33
N ASP A 77 12.97 -24.63 -13.36
CA ASP A 77 13.86 -23.58 -13.87
C ASP A 77 13.81 -22.28 -13.05
N GLY A 78 12.96 -22.19 -12.02
CA GLY A 78 12.77 -21.00 -11.19
C GLY A 78 11.75 -20.01 -11.73
N ALA A 79 11.15 -20.26 -12.90
CA ALA A 79 10.06 -19.43 -13.39
C ALA A 79 8.83 -19.57 -12.49
N LEU A 80 8.23 -18.43 -12.14
CA LEU A 80 7.02 -18.41 -11.33
C LEU A 80 5.79 -18.57 -12.24
N GLN A 81 4.89 -19.47 -11.86
CA GLN A 81 3.62 -19.70 -12.54
C GLN A 81 2.46 -19.31 -11.63
N LEU A 82 1.58 -18.43 -12.09
CA LEU A 82 0.46 -17.94 -11.29
C LEU A 82 -0.51 -19.08 -10.94
N LEU A 83 -0.91 -19.14 -9.67
CA LEU A 83 -1.96 -20.03 -9.16
C LEU A 83 -3.27 -19.24 -9.07
N GLY A 84 -4.34 -19.78 -9.68
CA GLY A 84 -5.60 -19.06 -9.91
C GLY A 84 -6.34 -18.65 -8.65
N ASP A 85 -6.60 -19.58 -7.73
CA ASP A 85 -7.44 -19.31 -6.54
C ASP A 85 -6.70 -18.53 -5.44
N GLY A 86 -5.37 -18.42 -5.54
CA GLY A 86 -4.51 -17.63 -4.65
C GLY A 86 -4.58 -18.01 -3.16
N GLU A 87 -3.68 -17.43 -2.38
CA GLU A 87 -3.79 -17.42 -0.92
C GLU A 87 -4.76 -16.32 -0.50
N ARG A 88 -5.74 -16.64 0.36
CA ARG A 88 -6.72 -15.68 0.86
C ARG A 88 -6.05 -14.51 1.61
N VAL A 89 -6.76 -13.39 1.67
CA VAL A 89 -6.47 -12.32 2.64
C VAL A 89 -7.17 -12.66 3.97
N ILE A 90 -6.53 -12.36 5.09
CA ILE A 90 -7.13 -12.52 6.43
C ILE A 90 -8.23 -11.45 6.62
N ASP A 91 -9.24 -11.78 7.42
CA ASP A 91 -10.33 -10.88 7.76
C ASP A 91 -9.84 -9.52 8.26
N ARG A 92 -10.66 -8.48 8.05
CA ARG A 92 -10.31 -7.08 8.33
C ARG A 92 -10.00 -6.81 9.81
N ASP A 93 -10.67 -7.53 10.70
CA ASP A 93 -10.61 -7.34 12.15
C ASP A 93 -10.19 -8.67 12.82
N PRO A 94 -8.91 -9.08 12.67
CA PRO A 94 -8.41 -10.28 13.34
C PRO A 94 -8.43 -10.10 14.87
N ASP A 95 -8.44 -11.22 15.60
CA ASP A 95 -8.25 -11.20 17.05
C ASP A 95 -6.86 -10.60 17.37
N PRO A 96 -6.77 -9.46 18.07
CA PRO A 96 -5.49 -8.79 18.35
C PRO A 96 -4.48 -9.69 19.07
N SER A 97 -4.95 -10.68 19.83
CA SER A 97 -4.08 -11.62 20.54
C SER A 97 -3.40 -12.65 19.62
N LYS A 98 -3.86 -12.77 18.37
CA LYS A 98 -3.42 -13.77 17.39
C LYS A 98 -2.85 -13.14 16.12
N GLU A 99 -2.72 -11.82 16.06
CA GLU A 99 -2.28 -11.13 14.84
C GLU A 99 -0.90 -11.56 14.34
N HIS A 100 -0.06 -12.10 15.23
CA HIS A 100 1.29 -12.59 14.94
C HIS A 100 1.34 -14.11 14.70
N ASP A 101 0.24 -14.83 14.87
CA ASP A 101 0.20 -16.28 14.68
C ASP A 101 0.39 -16.65 13.20
N CYS A 102 1.18 -17.68 12.94
CA CYS A 102 1.41 -18.16 11.59
C CYS A 102 0.26 -19.06 11.13
N GLU A 103 -0.63 -18.54 10.29
CA GLU A 103 -1.73 -19.29 9.69
C GLU A 103 -1.45 -19.68 8.23
N SER A 104 -2.34 -20.48 7.63
CA SER A 104 -2.23 -20.86 6.21
C SER A 104 -2.06 -19.68 5.24
N SER A 105 -2.53 -18.50 5.63
CA SER A 105 -2.40 -17.26 4.86
C SER A 105 -1.32 -16.30 5.36
N GLY A 106 -0.40 -16.79 6.20
CA GLY A 106 0.56 -15.99 6.94
C GLY A 106 -0.06 -15.36 8.19
N ALA A 107 0.63 -14.38 8.77
CA ALA A 107 0.15 -13.64 9.92
C ALA A 107 -0.76 -12.47 9.54
N ALA A 108 -1.76 -12.18 10.38
CA ALA A 108 -2.71 -11.09 10.13
C ALA A 108 -2.01 -9.73 10.12
N ILE A 109 -1.08 -9.48 11.06
CA ILE A 109 -0.39 -8.19 11.21
C ILE A 109 0.33 -7.76 9.92
N ASN A 110 0.89 -8.71 9.17
CA ASN A 110 1.55 -8.44 7.88
C ASN A 110 0.58 -7.90 6.84
N GLN A 111 -0.71 -8.26 6.93
CA GLN A 111 -1.76 -7.88 5.97
C GLN A 111 -2.51 -6.63 6.41
N ILE A 112 -2.76 -6.46 7.71
CA ILE A 112 -3.49 -5.29 8.25
C ILE A 112 -2.60 -4.06 8.49
N THR A 113 -1.27 -4.22 8.43
CA THR A 113 -0.35 -3.08 8.39
C THR A 113 -0.61 -2.27 7.13
N THR A 114 -1.03 -1.02 7.29
CA THR A 114 -1.57 -0.20 6.19
C THR A 114 -0.51 0.36 5.24
N TRP A 115 0.76 0.37 5.65
CA TRP A 115 1.86 0.79 4.78
C TRP A 115 3.19 0.14 5.18
N PHE A 116 3.97 -0.28 4.18
CA PHE A 116 5.38 -0.60 4.31
C PHE A 116 6.20 0.26 3.34
N PRO A 117 7.36 0.83 3.74
CA PRO A 117 8.18 1.68 2.89
C PRO A 117 9.20 0.91 2.02
N TYR A 118 9.13 -0.43 2.01
CA TYR A 118 10.03 -1.33 1.29
C TYR A 118 9.43 -2.74 1.16
N THR A 119 10.15 -3.65 0.51
CA THR A 119 9.81 -5.08 0.45
C THR A 119 10.56 -5.92 1.48
N GLY A 120 9.84 -6.72 2.25
CA GLY A 120 10.35 -7.81 3.09
C GLY A 120 10.37 -9.17 2.38
N PHE A 121 11.22 -10.08 2.86
CA PHE A 121 11.40 -11.44 2.36
C PHE A 121 11.44 -12.40 3.55
N LEU A 122 10.57 -13.40 3.54
CA LEU A 122 10.54 -14.49 4.50
C LEU A 122 10.62 -15.81 3.72
N ILE A 123 11.54 -16.69 4.07
CA ILE A 123 11.83 -17.88 3.28
C ILE A 123 11.89 -19.09 4.20
N GLU A 124 11.05 -20.08 3.92
CA GLU A 124 11.07 -21.39 4.55
C GLU A 124 11.86 -22.39 3.69
N GLY A 125 12.68 -23.22 4.35
CA GLY A 125 13.50 -24.24 3.69
C GLY A 125 14.74 -23.73 2.95
N GLY A 126 15.20 -22.50 3.20
CA GLY A 126 16.36 -21.91 2.53
C GLY A 126 16.69 -20.49 2.97
N LYS A 127 17.44 -19.75 2.14
CA LYS A 127 17.83 -18.36 2.40
C LYS A 127 17.86 -17.51 1.14
N LEU A 128 17.64 -16.20 1.32
CA LEU A 128 17.85 -15.22 0.25
C LEU A 128 19.35 -14.97 0.07
N GLU A 129 19.86 -15.12 -1.15
CA GLU A 129 21.25 -14.76 -1.44
C GLU A 129 21.34 -13.38 -2.08
N GLU A 130 20.42 -13.05 -2.98
CA GLU A 130 20.55 -11.86 -3.80
C GLU A 130 19.22 -11.42 -4.42
N VAL A 131 19.05 -10.11 -4.60
CA VAL A 131 18.04 -9.54 -5.49
C VAL A 131 18.74 -8.65 -6.51
N LYS A 132 18.41 -8.83 -7.79
CA LYS A 132 18.94 -8.02 -8.90
C LYS A 132 17.82 -7.36 -9.68
N THR A 133 18.05 -6.13 -10.12
CA THR A 133 17.22 -5.48 -11.14
C THR A 133 17.35 -6.21 -12.49
N SER A 134 16.49 -5.88 -13.46
CA SER A 134 16.62 -6.40 -14.82
C SER A 134 17.96 -6.07 -15.48
N SER A 135 18.52 -4.88 -15.19
CA SER A 135 19.86 -4.47 -15.64
C SER A 135 21.01 -5.24 -14.96
N GLY A 136 20.71 -6.15 -14.02
CA GLY A 136 21.71 -6.94 -13.30
C GLY A 136 22.31 -6.23 -12.07
N LYS A 137 21.85 -5.03 -11.73
CA LYS A 137 22.31 -4.29 -10.54
C LYS A 137 21.82 -5.00 -9.29
N LYS A 138 22.75 -5.39 -8.40
CA LYS A 138 22.42 -5.94 -7.08
C LYS A 138 21.74 -4.89 -6.22
N MET A 139 20.68 -5.28 -5.52
CA MET A 139 19.98 -4.44 -4.56
C MET A 139 20.49 -4.70 -3.13
N PRO A 140 20.70 -3.67 -2.30
CA PRO A 140 21.10 -3.85 -0.90
C PRO A 140 20.05 -4.64 -0.11
N LEU A 141 20.52 -5.64 0.63
CA LEU A 141 19.70 -6.46 1.53
C LEU A 141 20.09 -6.19 2.98
N ARG A 142 19.08 -6.03 3.83
CA ARG A 142 19.23 -5.92 5.29
C ARG A 142 18.64 -7.16 5.93
N SER A 143 19.42 -7.88 6.72
CA SER A 143 18.90 -9.03 7.47
C SER A 143 17.99 -8.55 8.59
N LEU A 144 16.78 -9.09 8.63
CA LEU A 144 15.84 -8.88 9.71
C LEU A 144 16.12 -9.88 10.83
N THR A 145 15.92 -9.46 12.07
CA THR A 145 16.12 -10.29 13.25
C THR A 145 14.83 -10.34 14.05
N ASP A 146 14.44 -11.55 14.44
CA ASP A 146 13.32 -11.79 15.33
C ASP A 146 13.73 -11.38 16.75
N ASP A 147 12.89 -10.60 17.40
CA ASP A 147 13.12 -10.14 18.77
C ASP A 147 12.38 -10.95 19.84
N GLY A 148 11.73 -12.05 19.44
CA GLY A 148 10.99 -12.94 20.32
C GLY A 148 9.61 -12.42 20.69
N SER A 149 9.19 -11.26 20.18
CA SER A 149 7.82 -10.74 20.33
C SER A 149 6.87 -11.18 19.23
N GLY A 150 7.31 -12.09 18.34
CA GLY A 150 6.61 -12.45 17.12
C GLY A 150 6.81 -11.43 16.00
N ALA A 151 7.79 -10.53 16.14
CA ALA A 151 8.11 -9.48 15.18
C ALA A 151 9.57 -9.55 14.74
N MET A 152 9.80 -9.30 13.45
CA MET A 152 11.10 -9.33 12.82
C MET A 152 11.39 -7.98 12.15
N GLN A 153 12.48 -7.34 12.55
CA GLN A 153 12.84 -6.00 12.08
C GLN A 153 14.35 -5.83 11.92
N TYR A 154 14.75 -4.79 11.19
CA TYR A 154 16.16 -4.42 11.07
C TYR A 154 16.60 -3.59 12.28
N ARG A 155 17.73 -3.94 12.89
CA ARG A 155 18.28 -3.23 14.06
C ARG A 155 19.73 -2.77 13.87
N GLY A 156 20.23 -2.85 12.63
CA GLY A 156 21.62 -2.52 12.32
C GLY A 156 21.84 -1.04 11.95
N PRO A 157 23.03 -0.70 11.45
CA PRO A 157 23.33 0.65 10.98
C PRO A 157 22.36 1.11 9.87
N GLN A 158 21.91 2.36 9.91
CA GLN A 158 20.92 2.91 8.95
C GLN A 158 19.50 2.34 9.15
N VAL A 159 19.17 1.88 10.36
CA VAL A 159 17.79 1.66 10.79
C VAL A 159 16.95 2.93 10.55
N ARG A 160 15.71 2.74 10.07
CA ARG A 160 14.78 3.83 9.83
C ARG A 160 14.11 4.30 11.11
N THR A 161 13.50 5.47 11.08
CA THR A 161 12.70 6.00 12.20
C THR A 161 11.36 6.51 11.66
N PRO A 162 10.25 5.77 11.87
CA PRO A 162 10.18 4.43 12.46
C PRO A 162 10.74 3.34 11.52
N GLU A 163 11.15 2.20 12.09
CA GLU A 163 11.43 0.98 11.34
C GLU A 163 10.17 0.08 11.38
N TYR A 164 9.86 -0.57 10.25
CA TYR A 164 8.69 -1.44 10.14
C TYR A 164 9.13 -2.89 10.39
N TYR A 165 8.23 -3.66 10.99
CA TYR A 165 8.46 -5.07 11.30
C TYR A 165 7.53 -5.97 10.50
N TYR A 166 7.90 -7.24 10.37
CA TYR A 166 7.04 -8.29 9.83
C TYR A 166 6.88 -9.37 10.90
N ALA A 167 5.69 -9.96 11.01
CA ALA A 167 5.58 -11.25 11.67
C ALA A 167 6.30 -12.31 10.82
N PRO A 168 7.16 -13.15 11.42
CA PRO A 168 8.06 -14.04 10.69
C PRO A 168 7.38 -15.34 10.23
N CYS A 169 6.30 -15.20 9.46
CA CYS A 169 5.48 -16.31 9.00
C CYS A 169 5.57 -16.54 7.50
N VAL A 170 5.79 -17.79 7.11
CA VAL A 170 5.66 -18.31 5.74
C VAL A 170 4.55 -19.37 5.76
N GLY A 171 3.32 -18.96 5.43
CA GLY A 171 2.15 -19.77 5.73
C GLY A 171 2.14 -20.13 7.22
N VAL A 172 1.91 -21.41 7.53
CA VAL A 172 1.86 -21.93 8.91
C VAL A 172 3.24 -22.05 9.58
N HIS A 173 4.32 -21.76 8.86
CA HIS A 173 5.69 -21.94 9.35
C HIS A 173 6.25 -20.64 9.90
N HIS A 174 6.81 -20.71 11.11
CA HIS A 174 7.60 -19.63 11.68
C HIS A 174 9.05 -19.73 11.20
N VAL A 175 9.63 -18.64 10.71
CA VAL A 175 11.03 -18.57 10.25
C VAL A 175 11.89 -17.74 11.21
N SER A 176 13.14 -18.11 11.41
CA SER A 176 14.04 -17.39 12.34
C SER A 176 14.82 -16.24 11.68
N THR A 177 14.78 -16.15 10.35
CA THR A 177 15.50 -15.12 9.58
C THR A 177 14.64 -14.58 8.44
N GLY A 178 14.84 -13.30 8.14
CA GLY A 178 14.22 -12.63 7.02
C GLY A 178 15.14 -11.56 6.46
N TRP A 179 14.72 -10.92 5.39
CA TRP A 179 15.46 -9.84 4.75
C TRP A 179 14.52 -8.73 4.35
N ARG A 180 15.03 -7.50 4.23
CA ARG A 180 14.34 -6.44 3.51
C ARG A 180 15.26 -5.75 2.52
N LEU A 181 14.65 -5.19 1.50
CA LEU A 181 15.30 -4.21 0.64
C LEU A 181 15.27 -2.82 1.31
N ASP A 182 16.08 -1.90 0.78
CA ASP A 182 15.97 -0.47 1.11
C ASP A 182 14.94 0.26 0.21
N ASP A 183 14.36 -0.44 -0.77
CA ASP A 183 13.34 0.02 -1.73
C ASP A 183 12.31 -1.11 -1.98
N TYR A 184 11.35 -0.90 -2.88
CA TYR A 184 10.42 -1.94 -3.31
C TYR A 184 11.04 -2.86 -4.38
N LEU A 185 10.63 -4.12 -4.39
CA LEU A 185 11.00 -5.11 -5.40
C LEU A 185 10.47 -4.66 -6.79
N PRO A 186 11.36 -4.47 -7.77
CA PRO A 186 10.95 -4.18 -9.14
C PRO A 186 10.21 -5.36 -9.79
N SER A 187 9.25 -5.09 -10.66
CA SER A 187 8.40 -6.11 -11.31
C SER A 187 9.19 -7.15 -12.12
N ASN A 188 10.35 -6.78 -12.66
CA ASN A 188 11.24 -7.63 -13.46
C ASN A 188 12.53 -8.03 -12.73
N ALA A 189 12.51 -8.00 -11.40
CA ALA A 189 13.65 -8.41 -10.58
C ALA A 189 13.90 -9.92 -10.67
N ARG A 190 15.18 -10.30 -10.48
CA ARG A 190 15.61 -11.68 -10.27
C ARG A 190 15.91 -11.88 -8.79
N ILE A 191 15.29 -12.89 -8.17
CA ILE A 191 15.43 -13.21 -6.75
C ILE A 191 16.18 -14.53 -6.63
N ARG A 192 17.43 -14.50 -6.19
CA ARG A 192 18.25 -15.69 -6.02
C ARG A 192 18.09 -16.26 -4.62
N ILE A 193 17.64 -17.50 -4.55
CA ILE A 193 17.41 -18.23 -3.30
C ILE A 193 18.32 -19.45 -3.28
N LYS A 194 18.90 -19.72 -2.12
CA LYS A 194 19.63 -20.96 -1.85
C LYS A 194 18.76 -21.85 -0.96
N PRO A 195 18.20 -22.94 -1.52
CA PRO A 195 17.56 -23.96 -0.69
C PRO A 195 18.56 -24.57 0.30
N ALA A 196 18.06 -25.10 1.41
CA ALA A 196 18.87 -25.81 2.40
C ALA A 196 19.65 -26.98 1.77
N SER A 197 19.06 -27.64 0.77
CA SER A 197 19.67 -28.69 -0.04
C SER A 197 19.46 -28.44 -1.54
N GLY A 198 20.50 -28.60 -2.35
CA GLY A 198 20.43 -28.44 -3.81
C GLY A 198 21.11 -27.18 -4.33
N ALA A 199 20.97 -26.92 -5.64
CA ALA A 199 21.57 -25.74 -6.29
C ALA A 199 20.76 -24.46 -5.98
N PRO A 200 21.40 -23.27 -6.01
CA PRO A 200 20.67 -22.00 -6.00
C PRO A 200 19.67 -21.92 -7.16
N LEU A 201 18.56 -21.24 -6.92
CA LEU A 201 17.47 -21.03 -7.87
C LEU A 201 17.25 -19.53 -8.06
N ASP A 202 17.15 -19.09 -9.31
CA ASP A 202 16.80 -17.72 -9.64
C ASP A 202 15.29 -17.64 -9.93
N LEU A 203 14.53 -17.05 -9.02
CA LEU A 203 13.10 -16.83 -9.21
C LEU A 203 12.84 -15.65 -10.13
N THR A 204 11.92 -15.85 -11.07
CA THR A 204 11.50 -14.83 -12.05
C THR A 204 9.99 -14.73 -12.12
N LEU A 205 9.46 -13.52 -11.93
CA LEU A 205 8.04 -13.25 -12.14
C LEU A 205 7.72 -13.31 -13.63
N PRO A 206 6.56 -13.86 -14.02
CA PRO A 206 6.14 -13.83 -15.41
C PRO A 206 5.90 -12.37 -15.83
N GLN A 207 6.20 -12.01 -17.08
CA GLN A 207 6.12 -10.63 -17.56
C GLN A 207 5.11 -10.47 -18.71
N PRO A 208 4.41 -9.33 -18.78
CA PRO A 208 4.30 -8.29 -17.75
C PRO A 208 3.46 -8.78 -16.55
N PHE A 209 3.80 -8.34 -15.33
CA PHE A 209 2.95 -8.55 -14.14
C PHE A 209 2.89 -7.27 -13.33
N VAL A 210 1.88 -6.45 -13.60
CA VAL A 210 1.75 -5.10 -13.06
C VAL A 210 0.33 -4.90 -12.49
N PRO A 211 0.11 -5.25 -11.21
CA PRO A 211 -1.10 -4.86 -10.50
C PRO A 211 -1.10 -3.35 -10.22
N PHE A 212 -2.26 -2.72 -10.37
CA PHE A 212 -2.42 -1.29 -10.15
C PHE A 212 -3.87 -0.96 -9.76
N VAL A 213 -4.08 0.22 -9.18
CA VAL A 213 -5.43 0.74 -8.92
C VAL A 213 -5.74 1.87 -9.90
N LEU A 214 -6.95 1.88 -10.44
CA LEU A 214 -7.50 3.06 -11.09
C LEU A 214 -8.37 3.81 -10.09
N LEU A 215 -7.84 4.93 -9.61
CA LEU A 215 -8.52 5.82 -8.68
C LEU A 215 -9.48 6.72 -9.45
N ARG A 216 -10.78 6.63 -9.15
CA ARG A 216 -11.80 7.52 -9.72
C ARG A 216 -12.27 8.50 -8.67
N TYR A 217 -11.88 9.75 -8.83
CA TYR A 217 -12.26 10.83 -7.93
C TYR A 217 -13.70 11.29 -8.19
N VAL A 218 -14.32 11.89 -7.17
CA VAL A 218 -15.64 12.53 -7.30
C VAL A 218 -15.60 13.68 -8.32
N SER A 219 -14.44 14.33 -8.48
CA SER A 219 -14.20 15.36 -9.51
C SER A 219 -14.24 14.83 -10.95
N GLY A 220 -14.25 13.51 -11.16
CA GLY A 220 -14.15 12.88 -12.48
C GLY A 220 -12.72 12.50 -12.88
N ALA A 221 -11.70 12.94 -12.14
CA ALA A 221 -10.32 12.53 -12.42
C ALA A 221 -10.15 11.00 -12.30
N MET A 222 -9.41 10.43 -13.24
CA MET A 222 -9.14 8.99 -13.31
C MET A 222 -7.63 8.77 -13.31
N ILE A 223 -7.09 8.24 -12.22
CA ILE A 223 -5.64 8.21 -12.00
C ILE A 223 -5.19 6.76 -11.78
N PRO A 224 -4.51 6.14 -12.77
CA PRO A 224 -3.81 4.87 -12.54
C PRO A 224 -2.66 5.11 -11.58
N THR A 225 -2.53 4.22 -10.60
CA THR A 225 -1.57 4.30 -9.49
C THR A 225 -1.02 2.89 -9.25
N PRO A 226 0.31 2.71 -9.19
CA PRO A 226 0.92 1.40 -9.04
C PRO A 226 0.62 0.80 -7.67
N MET A 227 0.67 -0.53 -7.59
CA MET A 227 0.78 -1.23 -6.32
C MET A 227 2.19 -1.80 -6.19
N ARG A 228 2.76 -1.75 -4.98
CA ARG A 228 4.14 -2.18 -4.69
C ARG A 228 4.13 -3.51 -3.96
N VAL A 229 5.08 -4.38 -4.28
CA VAL A 229 5.32 -5.60 -3.49
C VAL A 229 5.88 -5.20 -2.13
N VAL A 230 5.17 -5.46 -1.05
CA VAL A 230 5.61 -5.12 0.32
C VAL A 230 6.14 -6.30 1.10
N LEU A 231 5.74 -7.51 0.72
CA LEU A 231 6.22 -8.75 1.32
C LEU A 231 6.25 -9.86 0.28
N VAL A 232 7.36 -10.61 0.28
CA VAL A 232 7.55 -11.85 -0.47
C VAL A 232 7.72 -12.98 0.53
N THR A 233 6.84 -13.97 0.50
CA THR A 233 7.03 -15.21 1.25
C THR A 233 7.34 -16.34 0.27
N VAL A 234 8.33 -17.16 0.61
CA VAL A 234 8.76 -18.30 -0.23
C VAL A 234 8.76 -19.55 0.62
N ASP A 235 7.89 -20.48 0.26
CA ASP A 235 7.80 -21.82 0.83
C ASP A 235 8.48 -22.79 -0.16
N LEU A 236 9.77 -23.03 0.04
CA LEU A 236 10.52 -23.93 -0.85
C LEU A 236 10.04 -25.38 -0.77
N PRO A 237 9.72 -25.95 0.41
CA PRO A 237 9.16 -27.29 0.50
C PRO A 237 7.90 -27.48 -0.34
N GLN A 238 6.99 -26.49 -0.35
CA GLN A 238 5.77 -26.51 -1.16
C GLN A 238 5.94 -25.93 -2.57
N ARG A 239 7.16 -25.49 -2.93
CA ARG A 239 7.46 -24.80 -4.20
C ARG A 239 6.49 -23.65 -4.48
N ARG A 240 6.28 -22.79 -3.49
CA ARG A 240 5.24 -21.75 -3.53
C ARG A 240 5.81 -20.38 -3.16
N VAL A 241 5.35 -19.35 -3.85
CA VAL A 241 5.69 -17.94 -3.57
C VAL A 241 4.40 -17.15 -3.42
N VAL A 242 4.34 -16.28 -2.43
CA VAL A 242 3.25 -15.30 -2.29
C VAL A 242 3.86 -13.91 -2.33
N LEU A 243 3.27 -13.06 -3.16
CA LEU A 243 3.58 -11.64 -3.24
C LEU A 243 2.40 -10.86 -2.67
N GLN A 244 2.64 -10.12 -1.61
CA GLN A 244 1.69 -9.14 -1.08
C GLN A 244 1.97 -7.78 -1.69
N TYR A 245 0.93 -7.18 -2.27
CA TYR A 245 0.96 -5.87 -2.88
C TYR A 245 0.19 -4.86 -2.03
N GLN A 246 0.65 -3.61 -2.02
CA GLN A 246 -0.09 -2.48 -1.44
C GLN A 246 -0.10 -1.28 -2.36
N GLY A 247 -1.24 -0.60 -2.43
CA GLY A 247 -1.39 0.71 -3.04
C GLY A 247 -2.07 1.65 -2.07
N THR A 248 -1.44 2.78 -1.79
CA THR A 248 -1.84 3.74 -0.75
C THR A 248 -2.22 5.08 -1.36
N PHE A 249 -3.36 5.63 -0.97
CA PHE A 249 -3.89 6.85 -1.58
C PHE A 249 -4.74 7.65 -0.60
N ALA A 250 -4.64 8.98 -0.67
CA ALA A 250 -5.29 9.89 0.25
C ALA A 250 -6.83 9.75 0.23
N THR A 251 -7.46 9.98 1.38
CA THR A 251 -8.93 10.06 1.48
C THR A 251 -9.49 11.36 0.89
N ILE A 252 -8.65 12.40 0.81
CA ILE A 252 -8.97 13.71 0.24
C ILE A 252 -7.94 14.01 -0.87
N PRO A 253 -8.37 14.38 -2.09
CA PRO A 253 -9.76 14.56 -2.53
C PRO A 253 -10.59 13.28 -2.54
N ALA A 254 -11.91 13.40 -2.34
CA ALA A 254 -12.79 12.25 -2.19
C ALA A 254 -12.79 11.33 -3.42
N LEU A 255 -12.68 10.02 -3.16
CA LEU A 255 -12.76 8.97 -4.16
C LEU A 255 -14.19 8.48 -4.30
N ARG A 256 -14.66 8.35 -5.54
CA ARG A 256 -15.92 7.69 -5.87
C ARG A 256 -15.72 6.18 -5.94
N LYS A 257 -14.63 5.73 -6.55
CA LYS A 257 -14.35 4.31 -6.78
C LYS A 257 -12.85 4.02 -6.79
N VAL A 258 -12.48 2.88 -6.25
CA VAL A 258 -11.16 2.25 -6.37
C VAL A 258 -11.33 0.98 -7.20
N GLU A 259 -10.76 0.96 -8.41
CA GLU A 259 -10.80 -0.22 -9.28
C GLU A 259 -9.45 -0.93 -9.22
N PHE A 260 -9.40 -2.13 -8.67
CA PHE A 260 -8.21 -2.96 -8.74
C PHE A 260 -8.13 -3.63 -10.10
N ARG A 261 -7.02 -3.41 -10.80
CA ARG A 261 -6.76 -3.84 -12.18
C ARG A 261 -5.36 -4.41 -12.27
N GLY A 262 -5.04 -5.04 -13.39
CA GLY A 262 -3.67 -5.44 -13.66
C GLY A 262 -3.40 -5.74 -15.12
N ILE A 263 -2.12 -5.71 -15.46
CA ILE A 263 -1.58 -6.15 -16.74
C ILE A 263 -0.79 -7.42 -16.47
N PHE A 264 -1.30 -8.54 -16.96
CA PHE A 264 -0.77 -9.87 -16.69
C PHE A 264 -0.43 -10.59 -18.00
N PRO A 265 0.41 -11.63 -17.96
CA PRO A 265 0.73 -12.42 -19.15
C PRO A 265 -0.53 -13.08 -19.71
N GLY A 266 -0.68 -13.07 -21.04
CA GLY A 266 -1.84 -13.66 -21.71
C GLY A 266 -3.13 -12.84 -21.60
N GLY A 267 -3.08 -11.59 -21.13
CA GLY A 267 -4.21 -10.66 -21.18
C GLY A 267 -4.73 -10.47 -22.61
N LYS A 268 -6.05 -10.30 -22.75
CA LYS A 268 -6.76 -10.19 -24.02
C LYS A 268 -7.54 -8.87 -24.11
N PRO A 269 -7.79 -8.35 -25.33
CA PRO A 269 -8.69 -7.23 -25.53
C PRO A 269 -10.09 -7.49 -24.96
N ALA A 270 -10.77 -6.43 -24.57
CA ALA A 270 -12.21 -6.50 -24.31
C ALA A 270 -12.97 -6.87 -25.60
N SER A 271 -14.22 -7.34 -25.47
CA SER A 271 -15.03 -7.78 -26.62
C SER A 271 -15.24 -6.70 -27.70
N ASP A 272 -15.17 -5.43 -27.31
CA ASP A 272 -15.34 -4.24 -28.14
C ASP A 272 -14.01 -3.52 -28.44
N GLU A 273 -12.86 -4.10 -28.06
CA GLU A 273 -11.53 -3.51 -28.23
C GLU A 273 -10.73 -4.28 -29.29
N THR A 274 -10.17 -3.56 -30.28
CA THR A 274 -9.24 -4.14 -31.26
C THR A 274 -7.91 -4.52 -30.61
N ALA A 275 -7.17 -5.47 -31.19
CA ALA A 275 -5.86 -5.87 -30.69
C ALA A 275 -4.85 -4.70 -30.64
N GLU A 276 -4.80 -3.84 -31.66
CA GLU A 276 -3.87 -2.69 -31.69
C GLU A 276 -4.20 -1.69 -30.57
N ARG A 277 -5.49 -1.45 -30.35
CA ARG A 277 -5.96 -0.57 -29.26
C ARG A 277 -5.61 -1.12 -27.89
N TYR A 278 -5.78 -2.41 -27.68
CA TYR A 278 -5.39 -3.09 -26.44
C TYR A 278 -3.89 -2.95 -26.18
N GLU A 279 -3.05 -3.17 -27.20
CA GLU A 279 -1.60 -3.03 -27.09
C GLU A 279 -1.22 -1.59 -26.77
N GLN A 280 -1.77 -0.61 -27.49
CA GLN A 280 -1.54 0.82 -27.23
C GLN A 280 -1.95 1.21 -25.81
N ARG A 281 -3.12 0.78 -25.33
CA ARG A 281 -3.60 1.03 -23.97
C ARG A 281 -2.68 0.41 -22.93
N THR A 282 -2.25 -0.83 -23.17
CA THR A 282 -1.38 -1.58 -22.27
C THR A 282 -0.04 -0.87 -22.14
N GLN A 283 0.60 -0.52 -23.26
CA GLN A 283 1.88 0.19 -23.26
C GLN A 283 1.75 1.56 -22.59
N ALA A 284 0.72 2.34 -22.93
CA ALA A 284 0.46 3.64 -22.31
C ALA A 284 0.28 3.55 -20.80
N THR A 285 -0.35 2.48 -20.31
CA THR A 285 -0.54 2.24 -18.88
C THR A 285 0.78 1.86 -18.20
N LEU A 286 1.58 0.98 -18.81
CA LEU A 286 2.88 0.58 -18.28
C LEU A 286 3.82 1.79 -18.18
N ASP A 287 3.88 2.62 -19.22
CA ASP A 287 4.73 3.81 -19.26
C ASP A 287 4.29 4.86 -18.23
N ASP A 288 2.98 5.07 -18.07
CA ASP A 288 2.43 6.00 -17.08
C ASP A 288 2.72 5.55 -15.64
N LEU A 289 2.52 4.26 -15.34
CA LEU A 289 2.80 3.69 -14.02
C LEU A 289 4.31 3.74 -13.68
N ALA A 290 5.18 3.53 -14.67
CA ALA A 290 6.63 3.57 -14.50
C ALA A 290 7.16 4.96 -14.10
N GLN A 291 6.42 6.04 -14.42
CA GLN A 291 6.78 7.41 -14.01
C GLN A 291 6.49 7.69 -12.53
N CYS A 292 5.69 6.85 -11.87
CA CYS A 292 5.34 7.05 -10.48
C CYS A 292 6.48 6.59 -9.55
N ALA A 293 7.19 7.57 -8.97
CA ALA A 293 8.19 7.30 -7.94
C ALA A 293 7.55 6.61 -6.72
N PRO A 294 8.26 5.68 -6.06
CA PRO A 294 7.74 5.00 -4.88
C PRO A 294 7.59 5.95 -3.68
N PRO A 295 6.61 5.72 -2.79
CA PRO A 295 6.52 6.43 -1.52
C PRO A 295 7.71 6.03 -0.63
N ARG A 296 8.48 7.03 -0.16
CA ARG A 296 9.70 6.77 0.65
C ARG A 296 9.62 7.27 2.08
N VAL A 297 8.86 8.34 2.31
CA VAL A 297 8.79 9.07 3.58
C VAL A 297 7.39 9.01 4.17
N LEU A 298 6.37 9.07 3.33
CA LEU A 298 4.96 9.10 3.73
C LEU A 298 4.22 8.02 2.95
N ALA A 299 3.15 7.49 3.54
CA ALA A 299 2.44 6.33 3.04
C ALA A 299 1.90 6.49 1.62
N ILE A 300 1.43 7.67 1.23
CA ILE A 300 0.66 7.88 0.00
C ILE A 300 1.53 7.80 -1.26
N GLU A 301 1.10 7.02 -2.27
CA GLU A 301 1.72 6.99 -3.60
C GLU A 301 1.75 8.40 -4.21
N PRO A 302 2.92 8.95 -4.59
CA PRO A 302 3.03 10.33 -5.09
C PRO A 302 2.16 10.63 -6.32
N CYS A 303 1.92 9.62 -7.17
CA CYS A 303 1.07 9.78 -8.35
C CYS A 303 -0.44 9.67 -8.06
N ALA A 304 -0.85 9.29 -6.85
CA ALA A 304 -2.24 9.26 -6.41
C ALA A 304 -2.76 10.69 -6.14
N ASN A 305 -2.76 11.52 -7.18
CA ASN A 305 -3.09 12.94 -7.11
C ASN A 305 -4.17 13.27 -8.15
N ALA A 306 -5.31 13.81 -7.69
CA ALA A 306 -6.45 14.16 -8.54
C ALA A 306 -6.14 15.23 -9.61
N SER A 307 -5.08 16.02 -9.42
CA SER A 307 -4.64 17.03 -10.38
C SER A 307 -3.64 16.50 -11.41
N ARG A 308 -3.18 15.25 -11.28
CA ARG A 308 -2.27 14.62 -12.25
C ARG A 308 -3.01 14.39 -13.57
N ILE A 309 -2.33 14.64 -14.68
CA ILE A 309 -2.83 14.28 -16.02
C ILE A 309 -2.11 12.99 -16.45
N PRO A 310 -2.79 11.84 -16.44
CA PRO A 310 -2.23 10.59 -16.94
C PRO A 310 -2.17 10.57 -18.47
N ASN A 311 -1.47 9.59 -19.03
CA ASN A 311 -1.51 9.34 -20.47
C ASN A 311 -2.95 9.04 -20.95
N LEU A 312 -3.51 9.91 -21.79
CA LEU A 312 -4.91 9.79 -22.24
C LEU A 312 -5.16 8.54 -23.11
N ALA A 313 -4.12 7.97 -23.72
CA ALA A 313 -4.20 6.71 -24.45
C ALA A 313 -4.58 5.51 -23.54
N ILE A 314 -4.63 5.69 -22.21
CA ILE A 314 -5.12 4.68 -21.27
C ILE A 314 -6.65 4.50 -21.39
N PHE A 315 -7.41 5.57 -21.65
CA PHE A 315 -8.88 5.54 -21.54
C PHE A 315 -9.61 5.30 -22.87
N GLY A 316 -8.89 5.41 -24.00
CA GLY A 316 -9.47 5.26 -25.34
C GLY A 316 -10.22 6.53 -25.78
N GLN A 317 -10.64 6.56 -27.05
CA GLN A 317 -11.36 7.71 -27.63
C GLN A 317 -12.84 7.79 -27.19
N SER A 318 -13.30 6.89 -26.33
CA SER A 318 -14.69 6.80 -25.92
C SER A 318 -14.98 7.71 -24.72
N ARG A 319 -15.23 9.00 -25.03
CA ARG A 319 -15.96 10.02 -24.25
C ARG A 319 -15.39 10.38 -22.86
N PHE A 320 -14.72 11.54 -22.82
CA PHE A 320 -14.81 12.46 -21.67
C PHE A 320 -16.23 13.01 -21.53
#